data_AF-A0A445CNY0-F1
#
_entry.id   AF-A0A445CNY0-F1
#
_cell.length_a   1.000
_cell.length_b   1.000
_cell.length_c   1.000
_cell.angle_alpha   90.00
_cell.angle_beta   90.00
_cell.angle_gamma   90.00
#
_symmetry.space_group_name_H-M   'P 1'
#
loop_
_entity.id
_entity.type
_entity.pdbx_description
1 polymer ?
#
loop_
_entity_poly.entity_id
_entity_poly.type
_entity_poly.pdbx_seq_one_letter_code
_entity_poly.pdbx_strand_id
1 'polypeptide(L)'
;MGDETSPEWMNKGDNAWQLMAATMVGMQTIPGLVILYGSMVSRSWAINSAFMALYAFSAVFVCWASWAYRMSFGEEWVFFLGKPAVALDEKFLLGKSFLGAFPTATMVFFQGVFAAITLVLIGGSLLGRMNFRAWMLFVPLWLTFSYTITAFSIWSPNGWLFKLGVIDFAGGLVIHVSAGVAGITAAFWLVQTSKASTPTNTVKTIFSKLVHFTTVKKY
;
A
#
# COMPACT_ATOMS: atom_id res chain seq x y z
N MET A 1 24.84 0.41 -34.34
CA MET A 1 25.07 -0.54 -33.24
C MET A 1 24.35 -0.02 -32.03
N GLY A 2 23.57 -0.85 -31.34
CA GLY A 2 23.06 -0.49 -30.02
C GLY A 2 24.24 -0.27 -29.06
N ASP A 3 24.16 0.75 -28.22
CA ASP A 3 25.08 0.93 -27.09
C ASP A 3 24.44 0.35 -25.82
N GLU A 4 25.16 0.39 -24.70
CA GLU A 4 24.69 -0.15 -23.42
C GLU A 4 23.39 0.50 -22.91
N THR A 5 23.09 1.72 -23.35
CA THR A 5 21.87 2.47 -22.98
C THR A 5 20.72 2.29 -23.97
N SER A 6 21.01 1.81 -25.18
CA SER A 6 20.03 1.55 -26.23
C SER A 6 20.34 0.24 -26.97
N PRO A 7 20.21 -0.92 -26.29
CA PRO A 7 20.51 -2.21 -26.90
C PRO A 7 19.49 -2.58 -27.99
N GLU A 8 19.89 -3.42 -28.95
CA GLU A 8 19.08 -3.74 -30.14
C GLU A 8 17.74 -4.42 -29.81
N TRP A 9 17.66 -5.13 -28.69
CA TRP A 9 16.42 -5.77 -28.24
C TRP A 9 15.41 -4.78 -27.64
N MET A 10 15.80 -3.53 -27.38
CA MET A 10 14.95 -2.56 -26.69
C MET A 10 14.00 -1.84 -27.66
N ASN A 11 12.71 -2.03 -27.45
CA ASN A 11 11.67 -1.25 -28.09
C ASN A 11 11.42 0.04 -27.32
N LYS A 12 11.74 1.17 -27.94
CA LYS A 12 11.58 2.52 -27.35
C LYS A 12 10.12 2.89 -27.12
N GLY A 13 9.21 2.43 -27.99
CA GLY A 13 7.76 2.69 -27.88
C GLY A 13 7.15 1.97 -26.68
N ASP A 14 7.45 0.67 -26.52
CA ASP A 14 6.99 -0.12 -25.37
C ASP A 14 7.53 0.47 -24.07
N ASN A 15 8.81 0.85 -24.04
CA ASN A 15 9.42 1.48 -22.87
C ASN A 15 8.74 2.81 -22.49
N ALA A 16 8.52 3.69 -23.47
CA ALA A 16 7.86 4.98 -23.24
C ALA A 16 6.42 4.80 -22.77
N TRP A 17 5.66 3.88 -23.39
CA TRP A 17 4.30 3.58 -22.96
C TRP A 17 4.25 3.04 -21.54
N GLN A 18 5.15 2.13 -21.19
CA GLN A 18 5.20 1.54 -19.86
C GLN A 18 5.51 2.59 -18.76
N LEU A 19 6.44 3.52 -19.03
CA LEU A 19 6.73 4.64 -18.13
C LEU A 19 5.54 5.61 -18.01
N MET A 20 4.85 5.89 -19.13
CA MET A 20 3.65 6.73 -19.12
C MET A 20 2.53 6.08 -18.31
N ALA A 21 2.26 4.78 -18.54
CA ALA A 21 1.26 4.01 -17.80
C ALA A 21 1.57 3.99 -16.29
N ALA A 22 2.83 3.75 -15.91
CA ALA A 22 3.28 3.84 -14.52
C ALA A 22 3.00 5.22 -13.91
N THR A 23 3.30 6.28 -14.66
CA THR A 23 3.07 7.66 -14.23
C THR A 23 1.59 7.95 -14.02
N MET A 24 0.71 7.47 -14.91
CA MET A 24 -0.74 7.60 -14.76
C MET A 24 -1.26 6.91 -13.50
N VAL A 25 -0.76 5.72 -13.17
CA VAL A 25 -1.09 5.03 -11.90
C VAL A 25 -0.54 5.78 -10.69
N GLY A 26 0.68 6.33 -10.81
CA GLY A 26 1.24 7.25 -9.84
C GLY A 26 0.33 8.45 -9.58
N MET A 27 -0.20 9.07 -10.64
CA MET A 27 -1.12 10.21 -10.57
C MET A 27 -2.47 9.86 -9.92
N GLN A 28 -2.99 8.64 -10.16
CA GLN A 28 -4.16 8.14 -9.45
C GLN A 28 -3.91 8.09 -7.94
N THR A 29 -2.68 7.79 -7.52
CA THR A 29 -2.32 7.76 -6.11
C THR A 29 -2.08 9.16 -5.54
N ILE A 30 -1.15 9.91 -6.15
CA ILE A 30 -0.82 11.29 -5.80
C ILE A 30 -0.95 12.15 -7.08
N PRO A 31 -1.91 13.09 -7.15
CA PRO A 31 -2.75 13.58 -6.05
C PRO A 31 -4.11 12.85 -5.89
N GLY A 32 -4.48 11.93 -6.77
CA GLY A 32 -5.86 11.42 -6.86
C GLY A 32 -6.45 10.89 -5.55
N LEU A 33 -5.87 9.84 -4.98
CA LEU A 33 -6.34 9.25 -3.72
C LEU A 33 -6.12 10.18 -2.52
N VAL A 34 -5.06 11.00 -2.54
CA VAL A 34 -4.82 12.00 -1.47
C VAL A 34 -5.99 12.98 -1.36
N ILE A 35 -6.46 13.51 -2.49
CA ILE A 35 -7.62 14.41 -2.55
C ILE A 35 -8.89 13.68 -2.09
N LEU A 36 -9.10 12.46 -2.57
CA LEU A 36 -10.25 11.64 -2.20
C LEU A 36 -10.31 11.38 -0.68
N TYR A 37 -9.17 11.04 -0.06
CA TYR A 37 -9.11 10.78 1.37
C TYR A 37 -9.26 12.05 2.20
N GLY A 38 -8.66 13.16 1.74
CA GLY A 38 -8.82 14.46 2.37
C GLY A 38 -10.28 14.94 2.41
N SER A 39 -11.09 14.59 1.39
CA SER A 39 -12.51 14.97 1.33
C SER A 39 -13.44 14.04 2.12
N MET A 40 -13.04 12.78 2.36
CA MET A 40 -13.82 11.80 3.13
C MET A 40 -13.74 11.98 4.65
N VAL A 41 -12.73 12.70 5.14
CA VAL A 41 -12.50 12.90 6.58
C VAL A 41 -12.87 14.31 7.03
N SER A 42 -13.06 14.49 8.34
CA SER A 42 -13.29 15.84 8.87
C SER A 42 -12.04 16.72 8.72
N ARG A 43 -12.26 18.05 8.69
CA ARG A 43 -11.20 19.05 8.45
C ARG A 43 -9.98 18.89 9.36
N SER A 44 -10.18 18.47 10.62
CA SER A 44 -9.09 18.27 11.57
C SER A 44 -8.21 17.05 11.24
N TRP A 45 -8.73 16.08 10.47
CA TRP A 45 -8.04 14.85 10.09
C TRP A 45 -7.54 14.83 8.64
N ALA A 46 -7.94 15.81 7.82
CA ALA A 46 -7.56 15.89 6.41
C ALA A 46 -6.03 15.92 6.20
N ILE A 47 -5.32 16.74 6.99
CA ILE A 47 -3.85 16.86 6.90
C ILE A 47 -3.16 15.54 7.29
N ASN A 48 -3.58 14.93 8.40
CA ASN A 48 -3.03 13.63 8.83
C ASN A 48 -3.26 12.55 7.77
N SER A 49 -4.45 12.52 7.17
CA SER A 49 -4.81 11.57 6.11
C SER A 49 -3.96 11.75 4.86
N ALA A 50 -3.69 13.01 4.47
CA ALA A 50 -2.78 13.32 3.38
C ALA A 50 -1.34 12.84 3.69
N PHE A 51 -0.83 13.10 4.89
CA PHE A 51 0.49 12.62 5.29
C PHE A 51 0.58 11.09 5.34
N MET A 52 -0.48 10.40 5.77
CA MET A 52 -0.53 8.93 5.71
C MET A 52 -0.38 8.43 4.27
N ALA A 53 -1.10 9.00 3.32
CA ALA A 53 -1.00 8.62 1.91
C ALA A 53 0.39 8.95 1.31
N LEU A 54 0.92 10.15 1.55
CA LEU A 54 2.25 10.56 1.09
C LEU A 54 3.36 9.69 1.66
N TYR A 55 3.28 9.39 2.96
CA TYR A 55 4.22 8.49 3.62
C TYR A 55 4.16 7.10 3.01
N ALA A 56 2.96 6.52 2.84
CA ALA A 56 2.83 5.19 2.29
C ALA A 56 3.42 5.08 0.88
N PHE A 57 3.11 6.06 0.03
CA PHE A 57 3.65 6.12 -1.32
C PHE A 57 5.19 6.17 -1.33
N SER A 58 5.78 7.08 -0.56
CA SER A 58 7.24 7.26 -0.51
C SER A 58 7.98 6.09 0.18
N ALA A 59 7.46 5.61 1.30
CA ALA A 59 8.04 4.49 2.04
C ALA A 59 8.03 3.19 1.21
N VAL A 60 6.99 2.97 0.40
CA VAL A 60 6.96 1.84 -0.52
C VAL A 60 8.12 1.91 -1.50
N PHE A 61 8.41 3.04 -2.15
CA PHE A 61 9.55 3.13 -3.08
C PHE A 61 10.90 2.82 -2.41
N VAL A 62 11.11 3.27 -1.17
CA VAL A 62 12.33 2.95 -0.42
C VAL A 62 12.44 1.44 -0.18
N CYS A 63 11.38 0.81 0.32
CA CYS A 63 11.36 -0.63 0.57
C CYS A 63 11.45 -1.45 -0.74
N TRP A 64 10.79 -0.96 -1.78
CA TRP A 64 10.71 -1.57 -3.11
C TRP A 64 12.07 -1.68 -3.77
N ALA A 65 12.82 -0.58 -3.78
CA ALA A 65 14.19 -0.56 -4.32
C ALA A 65 15.17 -1.36 -3.43
N SER A 66 14.93 -1.43 -2.12
CA SER A 66 15.84 -2.06 -1.17
C SER A 66 15.71 -3.59 -1.08
N TRP A 67 14.49 -4.13 -1.11
CA TRP A 67 14.27 -5.59 -1.04
C TRP A 67 13.00 -6.07 -1.74
N ALA A 68 11.90 -5.29 -1.69
CA ALA A 68 10.58 -5.81 -2.00
C ALA A 68 10.36 -6.10 -3.49
N TYR A 69 11.01 -5.38 -4.42
CA TYR A 69 10.97 -5.75 -5.84
C TYR A 69 11.52 -7.16 -6.06
N ARG A 70 12.69 -7.46 -5.48
CA ARG A 70 13.35 -8.77 -5.65
C ARG A 70 12.58 -9.89 -4.96
N MET A 71 11.94 -9.61 -3.83
CA MET A 71 11.00 -10.55 -3.22
C MET A 71 9.78 -10.84 -4.09
N SER A 72 9.32 -9.86 -4.88
CA SER A 72 8.13 -9.99 -5.72
C SER A 72 8.42 -10.61 -7.10
N PHE A 73 9.55 -10.26 -7.72
CA PHE A 73 9.85 -10.58 -9.13
C PHE A 73 11.28 -11.11 -9.35
N GLY A 74 11.99 -11.44 -8.28
CA GLY A 74 13.34 -11.98 -8.34
C GLY A 74 13.39 -13.50 -8.39
N GLU A 75 14.53 -14.03 -7.96
CA GLU A 75 14.78 -15.47 -7.82
C GLU A 75 13.90 -16.05 -6.71
N GLU A 76 13.33 -17.23 -6.95
CA GLU A 76 12.55 -17.98 -5.97
C GLU A 76 13.40 -18.28 -4.72
N TRP A 77 12.86 -18.00 -3.54
CA TRP A 77 13.45 -18.43 -2.27
C TRP A 77 12.71 -19.61 -1.68
N VAL A 78 11.40 -19.45 -1.59
CA VAL A 78 10.42 -20.47 -1.21
C VAL A 78 9.26 -20.39 -2.20
N PHE A 79 8.40 -21.41 -2.24
CA PHE A 79 7.41 -21.55 -3.31
C PHE A 79 6.46 -20.35 -3.49
N PHE A 80 6.25 -19.52 -2.45
CA PHE A 80 5.38 -18.35 -2.45
C PHE A 80 6.12 -17.00 -2.36
N LEU A 81 7.45 -16.97 -2.34
CA LEU A 81 8.21 -15.74 -2.10
C LEU A 81 9.62 -15.77 -2.70
N GLY A 82 10.04 -14.65 -3.28
CA GLY A 82 11.39 -14.46 -3.82
C GLY A 82 12.43 -14.07 -2.77
N LYS A 83 13.72 -14.20 -3.12
CA LYS A 83 14.86 -13.84 -2.27
C LYS A 83 14.96 -12.31 -2.13
N PRO A 84 15.08 -11.77 -0.91
CA PRO A 84 15.31 -10.34 -0.72
C PRO A 84 16.68 -9.94 -1.28
N ALA A 85 16.69 -8.88 -2.09
CA ALA A 85 17.90 -8.28 -2.64
C ALA A 85 17.63 -6.83 -3.09
N VAL A 86 18.70 -6.06 -3.24
CA VAL A 86 18.62 -4.68 -3.73
C VAL A 86 18.34 -4.66 -5.23
N ALA A 87 17.44 -3.77 -5.67
CA ALA A 87 17.02 -3.60 -7.07
C ALA A 87 17.64 -2.34 -7.72
N LEU A 88 18.84 -1.96 -7.30
CA LEU A 88 19.55 -0.74 -7.75
C LEU A 88 20.88 -1.05 -8.46
N ASP A 89 21.20 -2.33 -8.67
CA ASP A 89 22.38 -2.72 -9.43
C ASP A 89 22.23 -2.34 -10.91
N GLU A 90 23.27 -1.74 -11.49
CA GLU A 90 23.26 -1.20 -12.85
C GLU A 90 23.00 -2.29 -13.89
N LYS A 91 23.73 -3.42 -13.80
CA LYS A 91 23.58 -4.53 -14.75
C LYS A 91 22.17 -5.11 -14.66
N PHE A 92 21.65 -5.22 -13.45
CA PHE A 92 20.29 -5.64 -13.22
C PHE A 92 19.27 -4.68 -13.86
N LEU A 93 19.41 -3.37 -13.67
CA LEU A 93 18.47 -2.35 -14.15
C LEU A 93 18.47 -2.19 -15.68
N LEU A 94 19.64 -2.26 -16.31
CA LEU A 94 19.80 -2.17 -17.77
C LEU A 94 19.43 -3.48 -18.48
N GLY A 95 19.38 -4.59 -17.76
CA GLY A 95 18.96 -5.88 -18.29
C GLY A 95 17.52 -5.88 -18.81
N LYS A 96 17.23 -6.75 -19.78
CA LYS A 96 15.90 -6.91 -20.36
C LYS A 96 14.90 -7.42 -19.32
N SER A 97 13.71 -6.81 -19.27
CA SER A 97 12.65 -7.22 -18.36
C SER A 97 11.99 -8.55 -18.74
N PHE A 98 11.27 -9.17 -17.80
CA PHE A 98 10.56 -10.43 -18.04
C PHE A 98 9.24 -10.29 -18.81
N LEU A 99 8.62 -9.11 -18.85
CA LEU A 99 7.33 -8.88 -19.54
C LEU A 99 7.45 -8.26 -20.93
N GLY A 100 8.63 -7.76 -21.32
CA GLY A 100 8.72 -7.03 -22.57
C GLY A 100 10.11 -6.60 -23.01
N ALA A 101 10.14 -5.98 -24.18
CA ALA A 101 11.34 -5.47 -24.84
C ALA A 101 11.78 -4.11 -24.27
N PHE A 102 11.85 -3.98 -22.95
CA PHE A 102 12.26 -2.75 -22.26
C PHE A 102 13.09 -3.06 -21.00
N PRO A 103 13.87 -2.09 -20.48
CA PRO A 103 14.78 -2.33 -19.35
C PRO A 103 14.05 -2.71 -18.06
N THR A 104 14.74 -3.45 -17.20
CA THR A 104 14.22 -3.85 -15.88
C THR A 104 13.96 -2.64 -15.00
N ALA A 105 14.70 -1.54 -15.15
CA ALA A 105 14.42 -0.27 -14.48
C ALA A 105 12.96 0.19 -14.68
N THR A 106 12.44 0.07 -15.90
CA THR A 106 11.06 0.42 -16.23
C THR A 106 10.07 -0.51 -15.53
N MET A 107 10.38 -1.81 -15.43
CA MET A 107 9.57 -2.75 -14.63
C MET A 107 9.61 -2.44 -13.14
N VAL A 108 10.77 -2.08 -12.60
CA VAL A 108 10.92 -1.70 -11.18
C VAL A 108 10.02 -0.52 -10.85
N PHE A 109 10.01 0.51 -11.69
CA PHE A 109 9.14 1.67 -11.51
C PHE A 109 7.66 1.32 -11.70
N PHE A 110 7.32 0.64 -12.80
CA PHE A 110 5.94 0.25 -13.11
C PHE A 110 5.31 -0.60 -12.01
N GLN A 111 5.99 -1.63 -11.53
CA GLN A 111 5.46 -2.47 -10.45
C GLN A 111 5.48 -1.75 -9.09
N GLY A 112 6.43 -0.82 -8.89
CA GLY A 112 6.53 -0.02 -7.68
C GLY A 112 5.33 0.90 -7.46
N VAL A 113 4.78 1.50 -8.51
CA VAL A 113 3.57 2.33 -8.39
C VAL A 113 2.33 1.50 -8.01
N PHE A 114 2.22 0.24 -8.46
CA PHE A 114 1.14 -0.66 -8.05
C PHE A 114 1.28 -1.09 -6.58
N ALA A 115 2.52 -1.34 -6.14
CA ALA A 115 2.78 -1.57 -4.71
C ALA A 115 2.37 -0.35 -3.88
N ALA A 116 2.73 0.84 -4.34
CA ALA A 116 2.45 2.09 -3.64
C ALA A 116 0.93 2.37 -3.55
N ILE A 117 0.20 2.26 -4.66
CA ILE A 117 -1.26 2.49 -4.65
C ILE A 117 -1.98 1.49 -3.75
N THR A 118 -1.53 0.24 -3.67
CA THR A 118 -2.12 -0.79 -2.81
C THR A 118 -2.08 -0.38 -1.33
N LEU A 119 -0.93 0.07 -0.84
CA LEU A 119 -0.79 0.53 0.55
C LEU A 119 -1.63 1.79 0.80
N VAL A 120 -1.68 2.71 -0.16
CA VAL A 120 -2.52 3.90 -0.05
C VAL A 120 -4.01 3.51 0.03
N LEU A 121 -4.47 2.54 -0.78
CA LEU A 121 -5.82 1.98 -0.73
C LEU A 121 -6.18 1.44 0.65
N ILE A 122 -5.27 0.69 1.28
CA ILE A 122 -5.46 0.20 2.65
C ILE A 122 -5.62 1.38 3.61
N GLY A 123 -4.79 2.42 3.46
CA GLY A 123 -4.83 3.63 4.26
C GLY A 123 -6.20 4.31 4.27
N GLY A 124 -6.92 4.28 3.14
CA GLY A 124 -8.29 4.77 3.02
C GLY A 124 -9.28 4.16 4.02
N SER A 125 -9.12 2.89 4.37
CA SER A 125 -9.97 2.20 5.37
C SER A 125 -9.60 2.52 6.83
N LEU A 126 -8.40 3.06 7.05
CA LEU A 126 -7.83 3.32 8.37
C LEU A 126 -7.83 4.81 8.74
N LEU A 127 -8.38 5.65 7.87
CA LEU A 127 -8.48 7.09 8.06
C LEU A 127 -9.23 7.42 9.35
N GLY A 128 -8.62 8.28 10.18
CA GLY A 128 -9.18 8.69 11.48
C GLY A 128 -9.22 7.60 12.55
N ARG A 129 -8.73 6.38 12.26
CA ARG A 129 -8.75 5.22 13.17
C ARG A 129 -7.37 4.76 13.61
N MET A 130 -6.34 5.02 12.80
CA MET A 130 -4.96 4.66 13.11
C MET A 130 -4.09 5.91 13.25
N ASN A 131 -3.22 5.91 14.26
CA ASN A 131 -2.23 6.97 14.41
C ASN A 131 -1.07 6.81 13.41
N PHE A 132 -0.38 7.90 13.12
CA PHE A 132 0.69 7.94 12.12
C PHE A 132 1.88 7.03 12.45
N ARG A 133 2.24 6.86 13.73
CA ARG A 133 3.37 5.99 14.13
C ARG A 133 3.08 4.52 13.85
N ALA A 134 1.88 4.05 14.16
CA ALA A 134 1.44 2.70 13.82
C ALA A 134 1.40 2.51 12.30
N TRP A 135 0.97 3.52 11.56
CA TRP A 135 1.01 3.50 10.09
C TRP A 135 2.42 3.33 9.52
N MET A 136 3.40 4.05 10.09
CA MET A 136 4.80 3.96 9.68
C MET A 136 5.39 2.55 9.83
N LEU A 137 4.93 1.79 10.82
CA LEU A 137 5.33 0.39 10.96
C LEU A 137 4.51 -0.53 10.05
N PHE A 138 3.20 -0.27 9.95
CA PHE A 138 2.29 -1.10 9.17
C PHE A 138 2.67 -1.15 7.69
N VAL A 139 3.00 -0.02 7.06
CA VAL A 139 3.30 0.05 5.62
C VAL A 139 4.45 -0.89 5.20
N PRO A 140 5.68 -0.78 5.75
CA PRO A 140 6.79 -1.65 5.33
C PRO A 140 6.54 -3.11 5.70
N LEU A 141 5.88 -3.38 6.83
CA LEU A 141 5.55 -4.74 7.26
C LEU A 141 4.52 -5.38 6.32
N TRP A 142 3.44 -4.69 5.98
CA TRP A 142 2.40 -5.22 5.10
C TRP A 142 2.90 -5.36 3.66
N LEU A 143 3.68 -4.40 3.16
CA LEU A 143 4.36 -4.52 1.87
C LEU A 143 5.20 -5.81 1.86
N THR A 144 6.04 -6.02 2.88
CA THR A 144 6.98 -7.13 2.93
C THR A 144 6.27 -8.48 3.12
N PHE A 145 5.34 -8.59 4.06
CA PHE A 145 4.76 -9.88 4.45
C PHE A 145 3.43 -10.21 3.77
N SER A 146 2.83 -9.28 3.03
CA SER A 146 1.60 -9.52 2.29
C SER A 146 1.78 -9.25 0.80
N TYR A 147 2.11 -8.01 0.43
CA TYR A 147 2.18 -7.63 -0.99
C TYR A 147 3.21 -8.43 -1.78
N THR A 148 4.43 -8.59 -1.24
CA THR A 148 5.46 -9.35 -1.99
C THR A 148 5.09 -10.82 -2.16
N ILE A 149 4.39 -11.44 -1.19
CA ILE A 149 3.91 -12.82 -1.26
C ILE A 149 2.85 -12.95 -2.36
N THR A 150 1.87 -12.05 -2.38
CA THR A 150 0.79 -12.09 -3.39
C THR A 150 1.34 -11.79 -4.78
N ALA A 151 2.18 -10.77 -4.92
CA ALA A 151 2.82 -10.42 -6.19
C ALA A 151 3.72 -11.54 -6.71
N PHE A 152 4.56 -12.14 -5.85
CA PHE A 152 5.38 -13.28 -6.25
C PHE A 152 4.51 -14.47 -6.67
N SER A 153 3.52 -14.83 -5.86
CA SER A 153 2.70 -16.01 -6.13
C SER A 153 1.92 -15.89 -7.45
N ILE A 154 1.35 -14.72 -7.74
CA ILE A 154 0.37 -14.52 -8.83
C ILE A 154 1.00 -13.91 -10.09
N TRP A 155 1.95 -12.98 -9.97
CA TRP A 155 2.48 -12.22 -11.11
C TRP A 155 3.91 -12.57 -11.51
N SER A 156 4.69 -13.17 -10.61
CA SER A 156 6.03 -13.61 -10.98
C SER A 156 5.93 -14.83 -11.92
N PRO A 157 6.75 -14.90 -12.98
CA PRO A 157 6.89 -16.14 -13.77
C PRO A 157 7.31 -17.34 -12.91
N ASN A 158 7.99 -17.09 -11.79
CA ASN A 158 8.38 -18.12 -10.83
C ASN A 158 7.27 -18.45 -9.82
N GLY A 159 6.19 -17.68 -9.77
CA GLY A 159 5.08 -17.85 -8.84
C GLY A 159 4.30 -19.15 -9.02
N TRP A 160 3.93 -19.79 -7.93
CA TRP A 160 3.17 -21.04 -7.98
C TRP A 160 1.74 -20.85 -8.54
N LEU A 161 1.05 -19.75 -8.22
CA LEU A 161 -0.29 -19.47 -8.78
C LEU A 161 -0.20 -19.05 -10.25
N PHE A 162 0.85 -18.32 -10.63
CA PHE A 162 1.14 -18.02 -12.03
C PHE A 162 1.30 -19.32 -12.84
N LYS A 163 2.11 -20.26 -12.35
CA LYS A 163 2.32 -21.59 -12.96
C LYS A 163 1.04 -22.44 -13.02
N LEU A 164 0.11 -22.26 -12.09
CA LEU A 164 -1.20 -22.91 -12.09
C LEU A 164 -2.22 -22.23 -13.04
N GLY A 165 -1.85 -21.13 -13.70
CA GLY A 165 -2.71 -20.45 -14.68
C GLY A 165 -3.71 -19.48 -14.06
N VAL A 166 -3.47 -18.98 -12.84
CA VAL A 166 -4.30 -17.89 -12.28
C VAL A 166 -4.12 -16.63 -13.13
N ILE A 167 -5.24 -16.10 -13.61
CA ILE A 167 -5.24 -14.90 -14.46
C ILE A 167 -5.57 -13.68 -13.58
N ASP A 168 -4.56 -12.84 -13.35
CA ASP A 168 -4.72 -11.51 -12.78
C ASP A 168 -3.99 -10.48 -13.65
N PHE A 169 -4.72 -9.83 -14.56
CA PHE A 169 -4.12 -8.97 -15.58
C PHE A 169 -3.55 -7.65 -15.03
N ALA A 170 -4.30 -6.99 -14.14
CA ALA A 170 -3.99 -5.63 -13.68
C ALA A 170 -4.10 -5.44 -12.15
N GLY A 171 -4.27 -6.53 -11.40
CA GLY A 171 -4.18 -6.51 -9.94
C GLY A 171 -5.52 -6.64 -9.24
N GLY A 172 -6.50 -7.27 -9.88
CA GLY A 172 -7.76 -7.61 -9.24
C GLY A 172 -7.53 -8.36 -7.93
N LEU A 173 -6.61 -9.33 -7.92
CA LEU A 173 -6.27 -10.11 -6.74
C LEU A 173 -5.14 -9.45 -5.93
N VAL A 174 -4.02 -9.13 -6.59
CA VAL A 174 -2.80 -8.65 -5.92
C VAL A 174 -3.00 -7.28 -5.27
N ILE A 175 -3.86 -6.42 -5.83
CA ILE A 175 -4.07 -5.05 -5.36
C ILE A 175 -5.42 -4.93 -4.66
N HIS A 176 -6.52 -5.15 -5.38
CA HIS A 176 -7.84 -4.76 -4.88
C HIS A 176 -8.35 -5.69 -3.79
N VAL A 177 -8.33 -7.00 -4.03
CA VAL A 177 -8.77 -7.98 -3.04
C VAL A 177 -7.83 -7.98 -1.83
N SER A 178 -6.51 -7.96 -2.04
CA SER A 178 -5.55 -7.93 -0.94
C SER A 178 -5.71 -6.68 -0.06
N ALA A 179 -5.84 -5.48 -0.65
CA ALA A 179 -6.05 -4.24 0.08
C ALA A 179 -7.40 -4.22 0.79
N GLY A 180 -8.46 -4.73 0.15
CA GLY A 180 -9.79 -4.82 0.75
C GLY A 180 -9.80 -5.72 2.00
N VAL A 181 -9.20 -6.91 1.91
CA VAL A 181 -9.08 -7.84 3.04
C VAL A 181 -8.23 -7.25 4.15
N ALA A 182 -7.09 -6.64 3.81
CA ALA A 182 -6.22 -5.99 4.79
C ALA A 182 -6.93 -4.83 5.51
N GLY A 183 -7.65 -3.99 4.75
CA GLY A 183 -8.39 -2.84 5.29
C GLY A 183 -9.51 -3.26 6.23
N ILE A 184 -10.33 -4.24 5.84
CA ILE A 184 -11.39 -4.78 6.71
C ILE A 184 -10.79 -5.40 7.98
N THR A 185 -9.74 -6.20 7.85
CA THR A 185 -9.08 -6.86 8.98
C THR A 185 -8.51 -5.83 9.95
N ALA A 186 -7.74 -4.85 9.46
CA ALA A 186 -7.17 -3.81 10.29
C ALA A 186 -8.25 -2.92 10.93
N ALA A 187 -9.31 -2.56 10.20
CA ALA A 187 -10.42 -1.79 10.75
C ALA A 187 -11.14 -2.55 11.89
N PHE A 188 -11.33 -3.86 11.75
CA PHE A 188 -11.93 -4.71 12.79
C PHE A 188 -11.11 -4.69 14.09
N TRP A 189 -9.79 -4.87 14.00
CA TRP A 189 -8.91 -4.86 15.18
C TRP A 189 -8.82 -3.48 15.85
N LEU A 190 -8.77 -2.40 15.07
CA LEU A 190 -8.69 -1.05 15.62
C LEU A 190 -9.98 -0.64 16.35
N VAL A 191 -11.16 -1.04 15.85
CA VAL A 191 -12.46 -0.74 16.48
C VAL A 191 -12.60 -1.41 17.86
N GLN A 192 -11.97 -2.57 18.09
CA GLN A 192 -11.99 -3.21 19.41
C GLN A 192 -11.19 -2.44 20.47
N THR A 193 -10.16 -1.68 20.05
CA THR A 193 -9.30 -0.92 20.97
C THR A 193 -9.92 0.40 21.42
N SER A 194 -10.82 0.99 20.61
CA SER A 194 -11.74 2.01 21.09
C SER A 194 -12.76 1.33 21.99
N LYS A 195 -12.47 1.22 23.29
CA LYS A 195 -13.49 0.92 24.31
C LYS A 195 -14.74 1.70 23.92
N ALA A 196 -15.85 0.98 23.73
CA ALA A 196 -17.16 1.60 23.62
C ALA A 196 -17.23 2.62 24.77
N SER A 197 -17.19 3.90 24.43
CA SER A 197 -17.51 4.93 25.40
C SER A 197 -18.95 4.62 25.77
N THR A 198 -19.15 4.00 26.93
CA THR A 198 -20.47 3.92 27.56
C THR A 198 -21.07 5.29 27.38
N PRO A 199 -22.24 5.43 26.72
CA PRO A 199 -22.81 6.75 26.51
C PRO A 199 -22.90 7.38 27.88
N THR A 200 -22.12 8.44 28.09
CA THR A 200 -22.26 9.28 29.26
C THR A 200 -23.67 9.82 29.10
N ASN A 201 -24.62 9.18 29.78
CA ASN A 201 -25.95 9.70 29.93
C ASN A 201 -25.76 10.98 30.74
N THR A 202 -25.43 12.07 30.06
CA THR A 202 -25.27 13.42 30.62
C THR A 202 -26.49 13.76 31.46
N VAL A 203 -27.66 13.24 31.06
CA VAL A 203 -28.91 13.25 31.81
C VAL A 203 -28.79 12.51 33.16
N LYS A 204 -28.31 11.26 33.23
CA LYS A 204 -28.16 10.54 34.52
C LYS A 204 -27.14 11.21 35.45
N THR A 205 -26.05 11.75 34.92
CA THR A 205 -25.04 12.48 35.72
C THR A 205 -25.57 13.82 36.24
N ILE A 206 -26.34 14.55 35.42
CA ILE A 206 -27.00 15.80 35.83
C ILE A 206 -28.11 15.52 36.85
N PHE A 207 -28.94 14.51 36.64
CA PHE A 207 -30.00 14.12 37.58
C PHE A 207 -29.43 13.60 38.91
N SER A 208 -28.34 12.82 38.89
CA SER A 208 -27.65 12.39 40.11
C SER A 208 -27.07 13.58 40.89
N LYS A 209 -26.46 14.57 40.21
CA LYS A 209 -25.96 15.79 40.86
C LYS A 209 -27.08 16.69 41.37
N LEU A 210 -28.22 16.80 40.68
CA LEU A 210 -29.38 17.56 41.15
C LEU A 210 -30.04 16.94 42.39
N VAL A 211 -30.20 15.60 42.41
CA VAL A 211 -30.78 14.89 43.55
C VAL A 211 -29.86 14.96 44.78
N HIS A 212 -28.53 14.97 44.59
CA HIS A 212 -27.60 15.17 45.69
C HIS A 212 -27.64 16.61 46.23
N PHE A 213 -27.84 17.61 45.36
CA PHE A 213 -27.90 19.03 45.76
C PHE A 213 -29.17 19.39 46.56
N THR A 214 -30.29 18.71 46.33
CA THR A 214 -31.54 18.90 47.11
C THR A 214 -31.50 18.23 48.49
N THR A 215 -30.56 17.30 48.73
CA THR A 215 -30.49 16.57 50.01
C THR A 215 -29.59 17.27 51.05
N VAL A 216 -28.76 18.24 50.64
CA VAL A 216 -27.77 18.92 51.51
C VAL A 216 -28.28 20.26 52.08
N LYS A 217 -29.52 20.68 51.78
CA LYS A 217 -30.13 21.93 52.29
C LYS A 217 -31.25 21.74 53.33
N LYS A 218 -31.18 20.68 54.12
CA LYS A 218 -31.94 20.57 55.38
C LYS A 218 -30.96 20.25 56.49
N TYR A 219 -30.36 21.29 57.08
CA TYR A 219 -30.09 21.54 58.50
C TYR A 219 -29.41 22.91 58.60
#